data_AF-C2CI95-F1
#
_entry.id   AF-C2CI95-F1
#
_cell.length_a   1.000
_cell.length_b   1.000
_cell.length_c   1.000
_cell.angle_alpha   90.00
_cell.angle_beta   90.00
_cell.angle_gamma   90.00
#
_symmetry.space_group_name_H-M   'P 1'
#
loop_
_entity.id
_entity.type
_entity.pdbx_description
1 polymer ?
#
loop_
_entity_poly.entity_id
_entity_poly.type
_entity_poly.pdbx_seq_one_letter_code
_entity_poly.pdbx_strand_id
1 'polypeptide(L)'
;PEGSDVKVDPDSGVITVPADKVADGTEVSAKAKDKTGNESTEAGKATAKTPADTTAPQAPTVTANKDGSVTVTPPTDADTKEVSVTYKDNDGNEK
;
A
#
# COMPACT_ATOMS: atom_id res chain seq x y z
N PRO A 1 26.08 12.96 -3.38
CA PRO A 1 26.18 12.96 -4.85
C PRO A 1 25.06 13.80 -5.44
N GLU A 2 25.40 14.88 -6.14
CA GLU A 2 24.41 15.61 -6.94
C GLU A 2 24.00 14.71 -8.12
N GLY A 3 22.70 14.41 -8.25
CA GLY A 3 22.14 13.57 -9.31
C GLY A 3 21.58 12.21 -8.87
N SER A 4 21.64 11.85 -7.59
CA SER A 4 20.89 10.71 -7.06
C SER A 4 19.59 11.21 -6.43
N ASP A 5 18.43 10.62 -6.78
CA ASP A 5 17.10 10.94 -6.21
C ASP A 5 17.00 10.71 -4.67
N VAL A 6 18.12 10.43 -4.02
CA VAL A 6 18.28 10.22 -2.58
C VAL A 6 18.39 11.57 -1.87
N LYS A 7 17.53 11.78 -0.87
CA LYS A 7 17.55 12.97 -0.02
C LYS A 7 18.30 12.68 1.26
N VAL A 8 19.12 13.63 1.71
CA VAL A 8 19.76 13.59 3.02
C VAL A 8 19.21 14.74 3.85
N ASP A 9 18.74 14.42 5.06
CA ASP A 9 18.43 15.42 6.08
C ASP A 9 19.74 15.84 6.77
N PRO A 10 20.17 17.10 6.64
CA PRO A 10 21.44 17.57 7.21
C PRO A 10 21.44 17.62 8.75
N ASP A 11 20.27 17.73 9.39
CA ASP A 11 20.16 17.89 10.84
C ASP A 11 20.15 16.53 11.53
N SER A 12 19.41 15.56 10.97
CA SER A 12 19.28 14.21 11.55
C SER A 12 20.21 13.17 10.93
N GLY A 13 20.79 13.46 9.76
CA GLY A 13 21.55 12.49 8.97
C GLY A 13 20.69 11.41 8.31
N VAL A 14 19.36 11.54 8.35
CA VAL A 14 18.44 10.58 7.74
C VAL A 14 18.58 10.61 6.22
N ILE A 15 18.83 9.43 5.64
CA ILE A 15 18.91 9.22 4.20
C ILE A 15 17.58 8.63 3.73
N THR A 16 16.89 9.34 2.85
CA THR A 16 15.63 8.91 2.24
C THR A 16 15.88 8.47 0.81
N VAL A 17 15.57 7.22 0.51
CA VAL A 17 15.58 6.67 -0.85
C VAL A 17 14.13 6.61 -1.35
N PRO A 18 13.82 7.11 -2.56
CA PRO A 18 12.47 7.03 -3.12
C PRO A 18 11.99 5.59 -3.28
N ALA A 19 10.69 5.36 -3.09
CA ALA A 19 10.10 4.03 -3.12
C ALA A 19 10.19 3.38 -4.51
N ASP A 20 10.10 4.16 -5.58
CA ASP A 20 10.23 3.69 -6.97
C ASP A 20 11.66 3.25 -7.35
N LYS A 21 12.63 3.47 -6.46
CA LYS A 21 14.04 3.12 -6.66
C LYS A 21 14.45 1.85 -5.93
N VAL A 22 13.55 1.23 -5.17
CA VAL A 22 13.79 0.01 -4.40
C VAL A 22 12.65 -0.98 -4.60
N ALA A 23 12.95 -2.27 -4.55
CA ALA A 23 11.91 -3.29 -4.55
C ALA A 23 11.38 -3.51 -3.12
N ASP A 24 10.07 -3.63 -2.97
CA ASP A 24 9.41 -3.86 -1.69
C ASP A 24 9.99 -5.10 -0.97
N GLY A 25 10.20 -4.98 0.34
CA GLY A 25 10.69 -6.09 1.16
C GLY A 25 12.15 -6.47 0.93
N THR A 26 12.88 -5.78 0.05
CA THR A 26 14.30 -6.07 -0.21
C THR A 26 15.24 -5.33 0.73
N GLU A 27 16.41 -5.89 0.99
CA GLU A 27 17.43 -5.26 1.82
C GLU A 27 18.12 -4.11 1.06
N VAL A 28 18.20 -2.95 1.71
CA VAL A 28 19.05 -1.83 1.32
C VAL A 28 20.24 -1.73 2.27
N SER A 29 21.41 -1.34 1.75
CA SER A 29 22.63 -1.22 2.56
C SER A 29 23.37 0.09 2.30
N ALA A 30 23.95 0.65 3.36
CA ALA A 30 24.68 1.90 3.33
C ALA A 30 26.02 1.77 4.06
N LYS A 31 27.09 2.31 3.46
CA LYS A 31 28.41 2.44 4.09
C LYS A 31 28.82 3.91 4.15
N ALA A 32 29.37 4.32 5.29
CA ALA A 32 30.01 5.62 5.43
C ALA A 32 31.46 5.53 4.96
N LYS A 33 31.96 6.58 4.31
CA LYS A 33 33.35 6.75 3.89
C LYS A 33 33.87 8.11 4.34
N ASP A 34 35.05 8.15 4.96
CA ASP A 34 35.69 9.41 5.35
C ASP A 34 36.42 10.11 4.19
N LYS A 35 36.94 11.32 4.42
CA LYS A 35 37.65 12.11 3.38
C LYS A 35 38.93 11.45 2.87
N THR A 36 39.52 10.56 3.67
CA THR A 36 40.72 9.79 3.37
C THR A 36 40.40 8.44 2.71
N GLY A 37 39.12 8.12 2.53
CA GLY A 37 38.66 6.91 1.84
C GLY A 37 38.41 5.71 2.74
N ASN A 38 38.55 5.84 4.07
CA ASN A 38 38.28 4.72 4.98
C ASN A 38 36.77 4.47 5.04
N GLU A 39 36.35 3.24 4.77
CA GLU A 39 34.96 2.81 4.88
C GLU A 39 34.66 2.24 6.27
N SER A 40 33.41 2.37 6.70
CA SER A 40 32.93 1.62 7.86
C SER A 40 33.04 0.11 7.58
N THR A 41 33.49 -0.63 8.59
CA THR A 41 33.63 -2.09 8.55
C THR A 41 32.28 -2.75 8.24
N GLU A 42 31.23 -2.28 8.93
CA GLU A 42 29.88 -2.78 8.79
C GLU A 42 29.03 -1.85 7.93
N ALA A 43 28.13 -2.43 7.15
CA ALA A 43 27.11 -1.66 6.44
C ALA A 43 25.87 -1.52 7.33
N GLY A 44 25.31 -0.32 7.40
CA GLY A 44 23.94 -0.14 7.91
C GLY A 44 22.97 -0.85 6.97
N LYS A 45 22.06 -1.64 7.52
CA LYS A 45 21.03 -2.37 6.77
C LYS A 45 19.66 -1.87 7.14
N ALA A 46 18.78 -1.81 6.15
CA ALA A 46 17.35 -1.62 6.35
C ALA A 46 16.59 -2.44 5.32
N THR A 47 15.32 -2.74 5.60
CA THR A 47 14.44 -3.38 4.62
C THR A 47 13.53 -2.32 4.02
N ALA A 48 13.42 -2.30 2.70
CA ALA A 48 12.47 -1.46 1.98
C ALA A 48 11.05 -1.80 2.45
N LYS A 49 10.30 -0.77 2.82
CA LYS A 49 8.92 -0.94 3.26
C LYS A 49 8.05 -1.33 2.08
N THR A 50 7.13 -2.25 2.29
CA THR A 50 5.98 -2.44 1.41
C THR A 50 4.95 -1.36 1.75
N PRO A 51 4.57 -0.49 0.80
CA PRO A 51 3.50 0.47 1.02
C PRO A 51 2.21 -0.24 1.45
N ALA A 52 1.40 0.42 2.29
CA ALA A 52 0.08 -0.11 2.61
C ALA A 52 -0.78 -0.13 1.34
N ASP A 53 -1.56 -1.21 1.16
CA ASP A 53 -2.61 -1.19 0.15
C ASP A 53 -3.67 -0.16 0.53
N THR A 54 -3.98 0.72 -0.41
CA THR A 54 -4.98 1.80 -0.26
C THR A 54 -6.08 1.70 -1.31
N THR A 55 -6.07 0.63 -2.09
CA THR A 55 -7.09 0.35 -3.11
C THR A 55 -8.36 -0.07 -2.38
N ALA A 56 -9.45 0.66 -2.58
CA ALA A 56 -10.74 0.24 -2.06
C ALA A 56 -11.29 -0.93 -2.89
N PRO A 57 -12.06 -1.85 -2.28
CA PRO A 57 -12.76 -2.88 -3.05
C PRO A 57 -13.80 -2.22 -3.97
N GLN A 58 -14.14 -2.92 -5.04
CA GLN A 58 -15.17 -2.49 -5.97
C GLN A 58 -16.57 -2.55 -5.30
N ALA A 59 -17.50 -1.76 -5.82
CA ALA A 59 -18.88 -1.85 -5.37
C ALA A 59 -19.50 -3.20 -5.78
N PRO A 60 -20.39 -3.80 -4.95
CA PRO A 60 -21.17 -4.94 -5.39
C PRO A 60 -22.10 -4.54 -6.54
N THR A 61 -22.49 -5.52 -7.37
CA THR A 61 -23.51 -5.30 -8.39
C THR A 61 -24.85 -5.84 -7.92
N VAL A 62 -25.92 -5.12 -8.24
CA VAL A 62 -27.28 -5.48 -7.88
C VAL A 62 -28.12 -5.54 -9.15
N THR A 63 -28.78 -6.67 -9.38
CA THR A 63 -29.64 -6.90 -10.54
C THR A 63 -31.03 -7.30 -10.08
N ALA A 64 -32.05 -6.56 -10.51
CA ALA A 64 -33.44 -6.98 -10.36
C ALA A 64 -33.83 -7.87 -11.55
N ASN A 65 -34.31 -9.08 -11.25
CA ASN A 65 -34.71 -10.05 -12.25
C ASN A 65 -36.21 -9.92 -12.59
N LYS A 66 -36.59 -10.40 -13.77
CA LYS A 66 -37.98 -10.31 -14.26
C LYS A 66 -38.95 -11.21 -13.47
N ASP A 67 -38.45 -12.19 -12.75
CA ASP A 67 -39.21 -13.11 -11.90
C ASP A 67 -39.50 -12.54 -10.50
N GLY A 68 -39.11 -11.29 -10.24
CA GLY A 68 -39.28 -10.62 -8.96
C GLY A 68 -38.16 -10.88 -7.95
N SER A 69 -37.12 -11.66 -8.30
CA SER A 69 -35.94 -11.86 -7.46
C SER A 69 -34.90 -10.74 -7.63
N VAL A 70 -34.02 -10.58 -6.65
CA VAL A 70 -32.86 -9.69 -6.70
C VAL A 70 -31.59 -10.52 -6.55
N THR A 71 -30.61 -10.28 -7.40
CA THR A 71 -29.27 -10.88 -7.32
C THR A 71 -28.25 -9.82 -6.91
N VAL A 72 -27.54 -10.07 -5.82
CA VAL A 72 -26.40 -9.27 -5.37
C VAL A 72 -25.13 -10.06 -5.65
N THR A 73 -24.20 -9.47 -6.40
CA THR A 73 -22.88 -10.06 -6.65
C THR A 73 -21.82 -9.25 -5.91
N PRO A 74 -21.15 -9.83 -4.90
CA PRO A 74 -20.02 -9.22 -4.22
C PRO A 74 -18.88 -8.83 -5.17
N PRO A 75 -18.03 -7.86 -4.81
CA PRO A 75 -16.78 -7.63 -5.51
C PRO A 75 -15.85 -8.85 -5.43
N THR A 76 -14.93 -8.95 -6.39
CA THR A 76 -13.96 -10.04 -6.47
C THR A 76 -12.58 -9.66 -5.93
N ASP A 77 -12.44 -8.45 -5.39
CA ASP A 77 -11.16 -7.96 -4.86
C ASP A 77 -10.70 -8.84 -3.70
N ALA A 78 -9.45 -9.31 -3.76
CA ALA A 78 -8.89 -10.30 -2.84
C ALA A 78 -8.86 -9.80 -1.38
N ASP A 79 -8.86 -8.49 -1.19
CA ASP A 79 -8.81 -7.82 0.08
C ASP A 79 -10.18 -7.33 0.58
N THR A 80 -11.29 -7.62 -0.13
CA THR A 80 -12.65 -7.33 0.34
C THR A 80 -12.86 -7.92 1.74
N LYS A 81 -13.20 -7.07 2.72
CA LYS A 81 -13.36 -7.49 4.13
C LYS A 81 -14.80 -7.78 4.52
N GLU A 82 -15.73 -6.94 4.09
CA GLU A 82 -17.15 -7.04 4.44
C GLU A 82 -18.03 -6.61 3.28
N VAL A 83 -19.16 -7.30 3.12
CA VAL A 83 -20.25 -6.90 2.22
C VAL A 83 -21.54 -6.92 3.03
N SER A 84 -22.12 -5.74 3.25
CA SER A 84 -23.38 -5.58 3.96
C SER A 84 -24.51 -5.34 2.96
N VAL A 85 -25.62 -6.07 3.12
CA VAL A 85 -26.83 -5.92 2.29
C VAL A 85 -27.95 -5.41 3.17
N THR A 86 -28.57 -4.31 2.77
CA THR A 86 -29.76 -3.75 3.42
C THR A 86 -30.86 -3.58 2.38
N TYR A 87 -32.10 -3.87 2.77
CA TYR A 87 -33.26 -3.68 1.91
C TYR A 87 -34.46 -3.19 2.71
N LYS A 88 -35.42 -2.58 2.02
CA LYS A 88 -36.68 -2.13 2.60
C LYS A 88 -37.78 -3.14 2.29
N ASP A 89 -38.63 -3.42 3.27
CA ASP A 89 -39.87 -4.17 3.03
C ASP A 89 -40.91 -3.32 2.26
N ASN A 90 -42.03 -3.93 1.90
CA ASN A 90 -43.11 -3.26 1.18
C ASN A 90 -43.74 -2.08 1.96
N ASP A 91 -43.57 -2.06 3.28
CA ASP A 91 -44.06 -1.01 4.17
C ASP A 91 -43.01 0.10 4.38
N GLY A 92 -41.82 -0.05 3.77
CA GLY A 92 -40.72 0.91 3.82
C GLY A 92 -39.77 0.74 5.01
N ASN A 93 -39.90 -0.32 5.81
CA ASN A 93 -39.03 -0.58 6.95
C ASN A 93 -37.74 -1.28 6.52
N GLU A 94 -36.62 -0.92 7.14
CA GLU A 94 -35.33 -1.59 6.91
C GLU A 94 -35.34 -3.00 7.54
N LYS A 95 -34.73 -3.97 6.84
CA LYS A 95 -34.57 -5.37 7.25
C LYS A 95 -33.13 -5.84 7.10
#